data_AF-A0A2N2SS90-F1
#
_entry.id   AF-A0A2N2SS90-F1
#
_cell.length_a   1.000
_cell.length_b   1.000
_cell.length_c   1.000
_cell.angle_alpha   90.00
_cell.angle_beta   90.00
_cell.angle_gamma   90.00
#
_symmetry.space_group_name_H-M   'P 1'
#
loop_
_entity.id
_entity.type
_entity.pdbx_description
1 polymer ?
#
loop_
_entity_poly.entity_id
_entity_poly.type
_entity_poly.pdbx_seq_one_letter_code
_entity_poly.pdbx_strand_id
1 'polypeptide(L)'
;MDVKSAAEVPAAELLGQVGSFGVRLVRSGDRYGLEDRLLWEKREPGVEFYFVDSRSSCSHKGRGRFIARYYYTTLRFRSPQAHGLCLDGGDPLRMSLTDMELARVMQMVDATVSEFASDETVQAWRDSWKLPD
;
A
#
# COMPACT_ATOMS: atom_id res chain seq x y z
N MET A 1 7.98 39.60 9.51
CA MET A 1 7.07 38.58 10.06
C MET A 1 7.03 37.47 9.05
N ASP A 2 8.01 36.59 9.10
CA ASP A 2 8.10 35.45 8.20
C ASP A 2 7.05 34.43 8.62
N VAL A 3 6.05 34.27 7.75
CA VAL A 3 5.09 33.19 7.81
C VAL A 3 5.89 31.90 7.67
N LYS A 4 6.18 31.24 8.80
CA LYS A 4 6.74 29.90 8.78
C LYS A 4 5.78 29.02 8.01
N SER A 5 6.23 28.65 6.81
CA SER A 5 5.72 27.58 5.95
C SER A 5 5.14 26.45 6.79
N ALA A 6 3.98 25.96 6.38
CA ALA A 6 3.30 24.81 6.98
C ALA A 6 4.33 23.72 7.28
N ALA A 7 4.54 23.43 8.56
CA ALA A 7 5.40 22.34 8.96
C ALA A 7 4.68 21.02 8.61
N GLU A 8 5.06 20.43 7.48
CA GLU A 8 4.73 19.05 7.07
C GLU A 8 5.17 18.09 8.19
N VAL A 9 4.20 17.39 8.78
CA VAL A 9 4.46 16.24 9.65
C VAL A 9 4.98 15.09 8.75
N PRO A 10 6.04 14.35 9.14
CA PRO A 10 6.93 13.69 8.19
C PRO A 10 6.37 12.42 7.52
N ALA A 11 6.71 12.32 6.24
CA ALA A 11 6.43 11.29 5.23
C ALA A 11 6.85 9.83 5.53
N ALA A 12 7.16 9.45 6.77
CA ALA A 12 7.97 8.27 7.05
C ALA A 12 7.30 6.89 6.83
N GLU A 13 6.13 6.80 6.18
CA GLU A 13 5.47 5.52 5.93
C GLU A 13 4.69 5.38 4.61
N LEU A 14 4.47 6.44 3.83
CA LEU A 14 3.92 6.28 2.48
C LEU A 14 5.09 6.13 1.48
N LEU A 15 5.01 5.15 0.58
CA LEU A 15 5.91 5.03 -0.57
C LEU A 15 5.68 6.17 -1.57
N GLY A 16 4.43 6.65 -1.68
CA GLY A 16 4.04 7.69 -2.61
C GLY A 16 2.53 7.74 -2.79
N GLN A 17 2.08 8.54 -3.75
CA GLN A 17 0.68 8.70 -4.10
C GLN A 17 0.46 8.44 -5.59
N VAL A 18 -0.63 7.74 -5.93
CA VAL A 18 -1.09 7.53 -7.30
C VAL A 18 -2.56 7.94 -7.38
N GLY A 19 -2.86 8.94 -8.20
CA GLY A 19 -4.20 9.54 -8.24
C GLY A 19 -4.60 10.08 -6.87
N SER A 20 -5.74 9.65 -6.35
CA SER A 20 -6.22 10.00 -5.00
C SER A 20 -5.78 9.02 -3.91
N PHE A 21 -4.84 8.11 -4.20
CA PHE A 21 -4.47 7.02 -3.30
C PHE A 21 -3.02 7.12 -2.82
N GLY A 22 -2.83 7.32 -1.52
CA GLY A 22 -1.56 7.11 -0.84
C GLY A 22 -1.29 5.61 -0.71
N VAL A 23 -0.04 5.22 -0.96
CA VAL A 23 0.42 3.82 -0.93
C VAL A 23 1.47 3.68 0.16
N ARG A 24 1.35 2.62 0.97
CA ARG A 24 2.32 2.29 2.02
C ARG A 24 2.71 0.83 1.96
N LEU A 25 3.97 0.54 2.25
CA LEU A 25 4.47 -0.81 2.49
C LEU A 25 4.60 -1.03 3.99
N VAL A 26 4.03 -2.12 4.49
CA VAL A 26 4.14 -2.56 5.88
C VAL A 26 4.97 -3.84 5.91
N ARG A 27 6.13 -3.79 6.57
CA ARG A 27 7.07 -4.90 6.68
C ARG A 27 6.97 -5.58 8.03
N SER A 28 7.62 -6.74 8.16
CA SER A 28 7.74 -7.42 9.45
C SER A 28 8.34 -6.49 10.51
N GLY A 29 7.67 -6.36 11.64
CA GLY A 29 8.03 -5.44 12.73
C GLY A 29 7.44 -4.03 12.60
N ASP A 30 6.85 -3.66 11.47
CA ASP A 30 6.19 -2.36 11.33
C ASP A 30 4.83 -2.35 12.06
N ARG A 31 4.46 -1.18 12.58
CA ARG A 31 3.17 -0.99 13.25
C ARG A 31 2.09 -0.58 12.25
N TYR A 32 0.86 -1.05 12.43
CA TYR A 32 -0.24 -0.75 11.50
C TYR A 32 -1.61 -0.67 12.18
N GLY A 33 -2.62 -0.37 11.38
CA GLY A 33 -4.02 -0.37 11.81
C GLY A 33 -4.40 0.97 12.44
N LEU A 34 -5.55 0.97 13.14
CA LEU A 34 -6.01 2.18 13.82
C LEU A 34 -4.95 2.62 14.83
N GLU A 35 -4.44 3.84 14.62
CA GLU A 35 -3.39 4.45 15.44
C GLU A 35 -2.07 3.66 15.56
N ASP A 36 -1.74 2.81 14.58
CA ASP A 36 -0.52 1.98 14.59
C ASP A 36 -0.41 1.08 15.85
N ARG A 37 -1.55 0.58 16.32
CA ARG A 37 -1.63 -0.26 17.52
C ARG A 37 -1.30 -1.73 17.27
N LEU A 38 -1.37 -2.19 16.01
CA LEU A 38 -1.07 -3.57 15.63
C LEU A 38 0.39 -3.69 15.17
N LEU A 39 0.97 -4.89 15.30
CA LEU A 39 2.31 -5.21 14.82
C LEU A 39 2.20 -6.17 13.63
N TRP A 40 2.87 -5.87 12.52
CA TRP A 40 2.91 -6.77 11.39
C TRP A 40 3.96 -7.85 11.63
N GLU A 41 3.51 -9.05 12.01
CA GLU A 41 4.39 -10.18 12.34
C GLU A 41 4.63 -11.12 11.14
N LYS A 42 4.06 -10.78 9.99
CA LYS A 42 4.15 -11.61 8.78
C LYS A 42 5.47 -11.35 8.06
N ARG A 43 6.06 -12.41 7.53
CA ARG A 43 7.30 -12.33 6.73
C ARG A 43 7.08 -11.56 5.43
N GLU A 44 5.95 -11.81 4.77
CA GLU A 44 5.57 -11.10 3.56
C GLU A 44 5.05 -9.70 3.90
N PRO A 45 5.48 -8.65 3.17
CA PRO A 45 4.98 -7.30 3.36
C PRO A 45 3.53 -7.13 2.89
N GLY A 46 2.81 -6.22 3.54
CA GLY A 46 1.49 -5.76 3.13
C GLY A 46 1.58 -4.42 2.38
N VAL A 47 0.75 -4.25 1.35
CA VAL A 47 0.58 -3.00 0.62
C VAL A 47 -0.75 -2.37 1.05
N GLU A 48 -0.68 -1.23 1.73
CA GLU A 48 -1.84 -0.46 2.19
C GLU A 48 -2.17 0.68 1.24
N PHE A 49 -3.47 0.88 1.03
CA PHE A 49 -4.03 1.96 0.22
C PHE A 49 -4.85 2.90 1.09
N TYR A 50 -4.60 4.19 0.96
CA TYR A 50 -5.27 5.25 1.68
C TYR A 50 -5.87 6.24 0.70
N PHE A 51 -7.14 6.60 0.88
CA PHE A 51 -7.77 7.66 0.09
C PHE A 51 -7.41 9.02 0.68
N VAL A 52 -6.76 9.85 -0.13
CA VAL A 52 -6.33 11.21 0.19
C VAL A 52 -7.30 12.17 -0.49
N ASP A 53 -8.15 12.83 0.29
CA ASP A 53 -9.03 13.91 -0.20
C ASP A 53 -8.69 15.25 0.47
N SER A 54 -9.28 16.35 0.00
CA SER A 54 -9.05 17.68 0.59
C SER A 54 -9.52 17.81 2.05
N ARG A 55 -10.26 16.82 2.59
CA ARG A 55 -10.71 16.74 3.99
C ARG A 55 -9.84 15.80 4.82
N SER A 56 -8.82 15.18 4.23
CA SER A 56 -7.96 14.18 4.87
C SER A 56 -6.99 14.75 5.90
N SER A 57 -7.03 16.07 6.15
CA SER A 57 -6.42 16.71 7.32
C SER A 57 -6.88 16.13 8.66
N CYS A 58 -7.99 15.40 8.70
CA CYS A 58 -8.50 14.68 9.88
C CYS A 58 -8.06 13.19 9.97
N SER A 59 -7.16 12.72 9.10
CA SER A 59 -6.72 11.32 9.10
C SER A 59 -5.52 11.05 10.02
N HIS A 60 -5.43 9.83 10.54
CA HIS A 60 -4.31 9.40 11.40
C HIS A 60 -2.97 9.65 10.70
N LYS A 61 -2.11 10.47 11.32
CA LYS A 61 -0.78 10.87 10.82
C LYS A 61 -0.77 11.43 9.39
N GLY A 62 -1.88 11.99 8.92
CA GLY A 62 -1.97 12.60 7.59
C GLY A 62 -1.93 11.61 6.42
N ARG A 63 -2.14 10.31 6.66
CA ARG A 63 -2.05 9.28 5.60
C ARG A 63 -3.28 9.22 4.68
N GLY A 64 -4.40 9.83 5.07
CA GLY A 64 -5.70 9.65 4.43
C GLY A 64 -6.54 8.57 5.12
N ARG A 65 -7.72 8.30 4.55
CA ARG A 65 -8.63 7.26 5.04
C ARG A 65 -8.15 5.90 4.54
N PHE A 66 -7.89 4.95 5.44
CA PHE A 66 -7.56 3.58 5.04
C PHE A 66 -8.70 2.96 4.22
N ILE A 67 -8.36 2.32 3.09
CA ILE A 67 -9.31 1.66 2.19
C ILE A 67 -9.11 0.15 2.22
N ALA A 68 -7.91 -0.29 1.83
CA ALA A 68 -7.63 -1.71 1.65
C ALA A 68 -6.16 -2.03 1.94
N ARG A 69 -5.91 -3.32 2.16
CA ARG A 69 -4.57 -3.88 2.21
C ARG A 69 -4.54 -5.20 1.45
N TYR A 70 -3.47 -5.40 0.69
CA TYR A 70 -3.20 -6.66 0.02
C TYR A 70 -1.82 -7.16 0.42
N TYR A 71 -1.63 -8.48 0.36
CA TYR A 71 -0.28 -9.04 0.37
C TYR A 71 0.43 -8.67 -0.92
N TYR A 72 1.74 -8.42 -0.84
CA TYR A 72 2.55 -8.05 -1.99
C TYR A 72 2.42 -9.07 -3.14
N THR A 73 2.53 -10.36 -2.84
CA THR A 73 2.45 -11.44 -3.84
C THR A 73 1.05 -11.57 -4.45
N THR A 74 -0.01 -11.20 -3.72
CA THR A 74 -1.38 -11.14 -4.28
C THR A 74 -1.47 -10.09 -5.39
N LEU A 75 -0.87 -8.92 -5.20
CA LEU A 75 -0.82 -7.89 -6.24
C LEU A 75 0.14 -8.26 -7.36
N ARG A 76 1.32 -8.81 -7.01
CA ARG A 76 2.40 -9.09 -7.96
C ARG A 76 2.11 -10.24 -8.91
N PHE A 77 1.41 -11.27 -8.43
CA PHE A 77 1.11 -12.50 -9.19
C PHE A 77 -0.37 -12.64 -9.53
N ARG A 78 -1.09 -11.51 -9.63
CA ARG A 78 -2.47 -11.47 -10.11
C ARG A 78 -2.59 -12.05 -11.53
N SER A 79 -3.81 -12.48 -11.87
CA SER A 79 -4.11 -13.02 -13.20
C SER A 79 -3.71 -12.04 -14.31
N PRO A 80 -3.09 -12.50 -15.41
CA PRO A 80 -2.76 -11.66 -16.57
C PRO A 80 -3.97 -10.99 -17.22
N GLN A 81 -5.17 -11.55 -17.04
CA GLN A 81 -6.43 -11.03 -17.55
C GLN A 81 -7.05 -9.97 -16.61
N ALA A 82 -6.43 -9.70 -15.46
CA ALA A 82 -6.98 -8.79 -14.47
C ALA A 82 -6.62 -7.34 -14.81
N HIS A 83 -7.64 -6.51 -15.01
CA HIS A 83 -7.52 -5.08 -15.27
C HIS A 83 -7.80 -4.26 -14.01
N GLY A 84 -6.99 -3.24 -13.74
CA GLY A 84 -7.13 -2.29 -12.65
C GLY A 84 -7.13 -2.96 -11.28
N LEU A 85 -7.58 -2.27 -10.25
CA LEU A 85 -7.83 -2.87 -8.95
C LEU A 85 -8.97 -2.15 -8.25
N CYS A 86 -10.07 -2.85 -7.99
CA CYS A 86 -11.12 -2.35 -7.11
C CYS A 86 -10.65 -2.46 -5.66
N LEU A 87 -10.48 -1.31 -5.00
CA LEU A 87 -10.04 -1.19 -3.61
C LEU A 87 -11.21 -1.25 -2.63
N ASP A 88 -12.41 -0.80 -3.03
CA ASP A 88 -13.64 -0.89 -2.24
C ASP A 88 -14.86 -1.05 -3.15
N GLY A 89 -15.62 -2.14 -2.95
CA GLY A 89 -16.82 -2.45 -3.72
C GLY A 89 -18.04 -1.58 -3.38
N GLY A 90 -18.00 -0.79 -2.31
CA GLY A 90 -19.08 0.12 -1.93
C GLY A 90 -19.22 1.34 -2.86
N ASP A 91 -18.12 1.78 -3.48
CA ASP A 91 -18.12 2.81 -4.53
C ASP A 91 -16.99 2.50 -5.55
N PRO A 92 -17.20 1.53 -6.44
CA PRO A 92 -16.15 1.03 -7.32
C PRO A 92 -15.70 2.07 -8.36
N LEU A 93 -16.51 3.08 -8.67
CA LEU A 93 -16.12 4.15 -9.61
C LEU A 93 -15.09 5.09 -8.99
N ARG A 94 -15.15 5.33 -7.68
CA ARG A 94 -14.23 6.21 -6.97
C ARG A 94 -13.11 5.48 -6.26
N MET A 95 -13.30 4.20 -5.95
CA MET A 95 -12.40 3.38 -5.16
C MET A 95 -11.74 2.29 -6.01
N SER A 96 -11.37 2.62 -7.25
CA SER A 96 -10.62 1.71 -8.14
C SER A 96 -9.38 2.39 -8.71
N LEU A 97 -8.33 1.60 -8.90
CA LEU A 97 -7.16 1.95 -9.71
C LEU A 97 -7.37 1.49 -11.15
N THR A 98 -7.00 2.33 -12.10
CA THR A 98 -6.86 1.93 -13.51
C THR A 98 -5.64 1.03 -13.74
N ASP A 99 -5.52 0.44 -14.93
CA ASP A 99 -4.34 -0.35 -15.33
C ASP A 99 -3.03 0.43 -15.17
N MET A 100 -3.03 1.69 -15.61
CA MET A 100 -1.85 2.55 -15.55
C MET A 100 -1.49 2.92 -14.11
N GLU A 101 -2.48 3.24 -13.29
CA GLU A 101 -2.27 3.58 -11.88
C GLU A 101 -1.74 2.36 -11.12
N LEU A 102 -2.35 1.18 -11.31
CA LEU A 102 -1.88 -0.04 -10.67
C LEU A 102 -0.45 -0.40 -11.12
N ALA A 103 -0.13 -0.26 -12.41
CA ALA A 103 1.23 -0.49 -12.89
C ALA A 103 2.23 0.46 -12.21
N ARG A 104 1.85 1.73 -12.01
CA ARG A 104 2.67 2.70 -11.28
C ARG A 104 2.84 2.35 -9.80
N VAL A 105 1.77 1.89 -9.15
CA VAL A 105 1.84 1.35 -7.77
C VAL A 105 2.83 0.19 -7.70
N MET A 106 2.69 -0.78 -8.59
CA MET A 106 3.57 -1.97 -8.60
C MET A 106 5.01 -1.59 -8.87
N GLN A 107 5.30 -0.61 -9.73
CA GLN A 107 6.67 -0.14 -9.93
C GLN A 107 7.28 0.43 -8.65
N MET A 108 6.53 1.21 -7.87
CA MET A 108 7.03 1.77 -6.59
C MET A 108 7.23 0.68 -5.54
N VAL A 109 6.28 -0.25 -5.45
CA VAL A 109 6.32 -1.36 -4.49
C VAL A 109 7.47 -2.32 -4.83
N ASP A 110 7.59 -2.76 -6.09
CA ASP A 110 8.65 -3.67 -6.54
C ASP A 110 10.04 -3.07 -6.30
N ALA A 111 10.22 -1.78 -6.63
CA ALA A 111 11.47 -1.07 -6.35
C ALA A 111 11.83 -1.12 -4.86
N THR A 112 10.88 -0.81 -3.98
CA THR A 112 11.11 -0.83 -2.53
C THR A 112 11.35 -2.25 -2.01
N VAL A 113 10.60 -3.25 -2.48
CA VAL A 113 10.75 -4.65 -2.05
C VAL A 113 12.13 -5.19 -2.44
N SER A 114 12.63 -4.84 -3.64
CA SER A 114 13.96 -5.27 -4.11
C SER A 114 15.12 -4.75 -3.26
N GLU A 115 14.90 -3.72 -2.43
CA GLU A 115 15.93 -3.23 -1.50
C GLU A 115 16.19 -4.20 -0.34
N PHE A 116 15.24 -5.09 -0.02
CA PHE A 116 15.32 -5.93 1.17
C PHE A 116 14.91 -7.40 0.97
N ALA A 117 14.42 -7.79 -0.21
CA ALA A 117 14.07 -9.16 -0.52
C ALA A 117 14.57 -9.56 -1.92
N SER A 118 15.16 -10.75 -2.01
CA SER A 118 15.55 -11.35 -3.28
C SER A 118 14.35 -11.97 -4.00
N ASP A 119 14.50 -12.27 -5.28
CA ASP A 119 13.46 -12.98 -6.05
C ASP A 119 13.14 -14.35 -5.45
N GLU A 120 14.12 -15.08 -4.91
CA GLU A 120 13.87 -16.34 -4.20
C GLU A 120 13.04 -16.13 -2.94
N THR A 121 13.25 -15.02 -2.23
CA THR A 121 12.46 -14.66 -1.05
C THR A 121 11.02 -14.35 -1.43
N VAL A 122 10.82 -13.59 -2.51
CA VAL A 122 9.49 -13.27 -3.06
C VAL A 122 8.77 -14.54 -3.51
N GLN A 123 9.48 -15.44 -4.18
CA GLN A 123 8.93 -16.72 -4.61
C GLN A 123 8.57 -17.62 -3.41
N ALA A 124 9.40 -17.64 -2.36
CA ALA A 124 9.09 -18.35 -1.12
C ALA A 124 7.83 -17.80 -0.43
N TRP A 125 7.61 -16.47 -0.42
CA TRP A 125 6.35 -15.90 0.06
C TRP A 125 5.16 -16.40 -0.76
N ARG A 126 5.27 -16.37 -2.09
CA ARG A 126 4.21 -16.85 -2.99
C ARG A 126 3.86 -18.31 -2.74
N ASP A 127 4.86 -19.16 -2.59
CA ASP A 127 4.66 -20.60 -2.41
C ASP A 127 4.12 -20.94 -1.01
N SER A 128 4.32 -20.08 -0.01
CA SER A 128 3.79 -20.29 1.35
C SER A 128 2.26 -20.29 1.44
N TRP A 129 1.56 -19.72 0.45
CA TRP A 129 0.09 -19.67 0.39
C TRP A 129 -0.55 -20.86 -0.31
N LYS A 130 0.24 -21.68 -1.02
CA LYS A 130 -0.29 -22.88 -1.66
C LYS A 130 -0.64 -23.87 -0.56
N LEU A 131 -1.95 -24.13 -0.39
CA LEU A 131 -2.39 -25.31 0.35
C LEU A 131 -1.75 -26.54 -0.33
N PRO A 132 -1.23 -27.51 0.43
CA PRO A 132 -0.79 -28.77 -0.16
C PRO A 132 -1.98 -29.39 -0.93
N ASP A 133 -1.67 -29.94 -2.11
CA ASP A 133 -2.62 -30.65 -2.97
C ASP A 133 -3.37 -31.77 -2.21
#